data_AF-A0A0F8ZQG8-F1
#
_entry.id   AF-A0A0F8ZQG8-F1
#
_cell.length_a   1.000
_cell.length_b   1.000
_cell.length_c   1.000
_cell.angle_alpha   90.00
_cell.angle_beta   90.00
_cell.angle_gamma   90.00
#
_symmetry.space_group_name_H-M   'P 1'
#
loop_
_entity.id
_entity.type
_entity.pdbx_description
1 polymer ?
#
loop_
_entity_poly.entity_id
_entity_poly.type
_entity_poly.pdbx_seq_one_letter_code
_entity_poly.pdbx_strand_id
1 'polypeptide(L)'
;MTISIEKFIEKYQLDNFKGEFQLRGEEKVEFYNDFNKILRSICNIFVKISNLMSLRGGQVLLGLAKLENSENIINKSDIQKCLNLDRLEKLLHAFDYLEDQKYIKVRKKNPKFHIVELNEKDYPDLKIYKEIIQKFWVSPQEQKKEFQQWREKK
;
A
#
# COMPACT_ATOMS: atom_id res chain seq x y z
N MET A 1 -7.33 18.74 6.77
CA MET A 1 -8.71 18.33 7.14
C MET A 1 -9.08 17.09 6.36
N THR A 2 -9.46 16.02 7.06
CA THR A 2 -9.92 14.75 6.46
C THR A 2 -11.43 14.85 6.26
N ILE A 3 -11.93 14.66 5.03
CA ILE A 3 -13.38 14.55 4.77
C ILE A 3 -13.84 13.14 5.16
N SER A 4 -15.01 13.00 5.79
CA SER A 4 -15.60 11.68 6.05
C SER A 4 -16.32 11.17 4.79
N ILE A 5 -16.58 9.86 4.72
CA ILE A 5 -17.29 9.27 3.58
C ILE A 5 -18.70 9.84 3.47
N GLU A 6 -19.40 10.02 4.60
CA GLU A 6 -20.75 10.59 4.63
C GLU A 6 -20.75 12.01 4.08
N LYS A 7 -19.81 12.85 4.52
CA LYS A 7 -19.68 14.23 4.01
C LYS A 7 -19.32 14.28 2.52
N PHE A 8 -18.57 13.30 2.02
CA PHE A 8 -18.25 13.23 0.60
C PHE A 8 -19.44 12.81 -0.24
N ILE A 9 -20.23 11.82 0.23
CA ILE A 9 -21.49 11.42 -0.42
C ILE A 9 -22.45 12.61 -0.46
N GLU A 10 -22.62 13.30 0.67
CA GLU A 10 -23.51 14.47 0.78
C GLU A 10 -23.05 15.63 -0.11
N LYS A 11 -21.75 16.01 -0.03
CA LYS A 11 -21.17 17.13 -0.81
C LYS A 11 -21.37 16.94 -2.32
N TYR A 12 -21.28 15.71 -2.81
CA TYR A 12 -21.35 15.40 -4.24
C TYR A 12 -22.65 14.69 -4.65
N GLN A 13 -23.62 14.58 -3.73
CA GLN A 13 -24.91 13.93 -3.91
C GLN A 13 -24.81 12.53 -4.57
N LEU A 14 -23.84 11.72 -4.14
CA LEU A 14 -23.54 10.43 -4.78
C LEU A 14 -24.62 9.37 -4.56
N ASP A 15 -25.52 9.58 -3.61
CA ASP A 15 -26.69 8.75 -3.30
C ASP A 15 -27.99 9.28 -3.96
N ASN A 16 -27.92 10.39 -4.70
CA ASN A 16 -29.05 10.95 -5.42
C ASN A 16 -29.20 10.32 -6.81
N PHE A 17 -30.08 9.34 -6.92
CA PHE A 17 -30.38 8.66 -8.19
C PHE A 17 -31.32 9.43 -9.12
N LYS A 18 -31.79 10.63 -8.73
CA LYS A 18 -32.77 11.40 -9.50
C LYS A 18 -32.15 12.29 -10.59
N GLY A 19 -30.82 12.34 -10.71
CA GLY A 19 -30.11 13.17 -11.69
C GLY A 19 -28.78 12.56 -12.12
N GLU A 20 -28.18 13.13 -13.18
CA GLU A 20 -26.86 12.74 -13.64
C GLU A 20 -25.76 13.38 -12.78
N PHE A 21 -24.74 12.61 -12.45
CA PHE A 21 -23.54 13.12 -11.78
C PHE A 21 -22.74 14.02 -12.73
N GLN A 22 -22.75 15.33 -12.50
CA GLN A 22 -22.04 16.31 -13.31
C GLN A 22 -21.18 17.23 -12.44
N LEU A 23 -19.86 17.21 -12.66
CA LEU A 23 -18.90 18.11 -12.02
C LEU A 23 -18.48 19.22 -13.00
N ARG A 24 -18.44 20.49 -12.56
CA ARG A 24 -18.06 21.63 -13.41
C ARG A 24 -16.79 22.33 -12.93
N GLY A 25 -15.92 22.72 -13.86
CA GLY A 25 -14.75 23.55 -13.58
C GLY A 25 -13.90 23.03 -12.40
N GLU A 26 -13.76 23.88 -11.38
CA GLU A 26 -12.97 23.64 -10.16
C GLU A 26 -13.52 22.48 -9.31
N GLU A 27 -14.83 22.19 -9.36
CA GLU A 27 -15.44 21.09 -8.60
C GLU A 27 -14.85 19.73 -8.98
N LYS A 28 -14.38 19.57 -10.23
CA LYS A 28 -13.68 18.35 -10.66
C LYS A 28 -12.40 18.16 -9.85
N VAL A 29 -11.62 19.22 -9.72
CA VAL A 29 -10.34 19.19 -8.99
C VAL A 29 -10.59 18.92 -7.51
N GLU A 30 -11.59 19.58 -6.93
CA GLU A 30 -11.99 19.34 -5.54
C GLU A 30 -12.43 17.89 -5.31
N PHE A 31 -13.28 17.36 -6.21
CA PHE A 31 -13.75 15.99 -6.12
C PHE A 31 -12.58 15.00 -6.10
N TYR A 32 -11.64 15.13 -7.03
CA TYR A 32 -10.46 14.28 -7.06
C TYR A 32 -9.61 14.40 -5.80
N ASN A 33 -9.43 15.62 -5.28
CA ASN A 33 -8.66 15.84 -4.06
C ASN A 33 -9.34 15.20 -2.85
N ASP A 34 -10.65 15.37 -2.71
CA ASP A 34 -11.42 14.80 -1.60
C ASP A 34 -11.52 13.27 -1.71
N PHE A 35 -11.69 12.73 -2.92
CA PHE A 35 -11.66 11.29 -3.19
C PHE A 35 -10.30 10.67 -2.85
N ASN A 36 -9.20 11.32 -3.25
CA ASN A 36 -7.85 10.87 -2.91
C ASN A 36 -7.61 10.85 -1.39
N LYS A 37 -8.16 11.81 -0.63
CA LYS A 37 -8.09 11.80 0.85
C LYS A 37 -8.82 10.59 1.43
N ILE A 38 -9.99 10.25 0.89
CA ILE A 38 -10.75 9.05 1.32
C ILE A 38 -9.97 7.78 1.03
N LEU A 39 -9.47 7.62 -0.20
CA LEU A 39 -8.66 6.46 -0.58
C LEU A 39 -7.43 6.30 0.31
N ARG A 40 -6.79 7.41 0.67
CA ARG A 40 -5.66 7.40 1.62
C ARG A 40 -6.07 6.90 3.01
N SER A 41 -7.22 7.37 3.51
CA SER A 41 -7.77 6.89 4.79
C SER A 41 -8.08 5.39 4.75
N ILE A 42 -8.73 4.91 3.68
CA ILE A 42 -9.03 3.49 3.48
C ILE A 42 -7.74 2.67 3.42
N CYS A 43 -6.75 3.11 2.64
CA CYS A 43 -5.45 2.46 2.55
C CYS A 43 -4.78 2.35 3.93
N ASN A 44 -4.83 3.41 4.74
CA ASN A 44 -4.27 3.40 6.09
C ASN A 44 -5.04 2.45 7.04
N ILE A 45 -6.35 2.29 6.87
CA ILE A 45 -7.13 1.29 7.62
C ILE A 45 -6.65 -0.11 7.28
N PHE A 46 -6.52 -0.45 5.99
CA PHE A 46 -5.99 -1.76 5.56
C PHE A 46 -4.59 -2.02 6.09
N VAL A 47 -3.71 -1.03 6.08
CA VAL A 47 -2.37 -1.13 6.67
C VAL A 47 -2.47 -1.49 8.16
N LYS A 48 -3.32 -0.81 8.93
CA LYS A 48 -3.52 -1.13 10.35
C LYS A 48 -4.07 -2.53 10.57
N ILE A 49 -5.02 -2.97 9.75
CA ILE A 49 -5.58 -4.33 9.81
C ILE A 49 -4.51 -5.37 9.50
N SER A 50 -3.66 -5.13 8.49
CA SER A 50 -2.58 -6.06 8.13
C SER A 50 -1.55 -6.27 9.24
N ASN A 51 -1.42 -5.33 10.19
CA ASN A 51 -0.53 -5.46 11.34
C ASN A 51 -1.00 -6.52 12.35
N LEU A 52 -2.24 -7.02 12.24
CA LEU A 52 -2.71 -8.15 13.04
C LEU A 52 -1.93 -9.41 12.67
N MET A 53 -1.57 -10.22 13.67
CA MET A 53 -0.68 -11.37 13.48
C MET A 53 -1.22 -12.38 12.43
N SER A 54 -2.54 -12.60 12.41
CA SER A 54 -3.19 -13.49 11.45
C SER A 54 -3.20 -12.96 10.01
N LEU A 55 -2.90 -11.67 9.81
CA LEU A 55 -2.99 -10.98 8.51
C LEU A 55 -1.63 -10.48 8.01
N ARG A 56 -0.52 -11.02 8.54
CA ARG A 56 0.85 -10.64 8.15
C ARG A 56 1.17 -10.89 6.67
N GLY A 57 0.44 -11.77 5.98
CA GLY A 57 0.49 -11.86 4.52
C GLY A 57 0.21 -10.51 3.85
N GLY A 58 -0.75 -9.75 4.38
CA GLY A 58 -1.02 -8.39 3.92
C GLY A 58 0.17 -7.45 4.09
N GLN A 59 0.94 -7.56 5.18
CA GLN A 59 2.15 -6.74 5.37
C GLN A 59 3.22 -7.04 4.32
N VAL A 60 3.43 -8.33 4.02
CA VAL A 60 4.38 -8.74 2.97
C VAL A 60 3.96 -8.15 1.63
N LEU A 61 2.69 -8.29 1.26
CA LEU A 61 2.16 -7.73 0.01
C LEU A 61 2.28 -6.19 -0.01
N LEU A 62 1.99 -5.50 1.09
CA LEU A 62 2.15 -4.04 1.21
C LEU A 62 3.59 -3.60 0.95
N GLY A 63 4.54 -4.18 1.68
CA GLY A 63 5.96 -3.82 1.55
C GLY A 63 6.49 -4.15 0.16
N LEU A 64 6.15 -5.31 -0.39
CA LEU A 64 6.56 -5.71 -1.73
C LEU A 64 5.99 -4.78 -2.82
N ALA A 65 4.68 -4.52 -2.79
CA ALA A 65 4.03 -3.59 -3.72
C ALA A 65 4.65 -2.18 -3.69
N LYS A 66 5.01 -1.70 -2.49
CA LYS A 66 5.62 -0.39 -2.33
C LYS A 66 7.02 -0.31 -2.94
N LEU A 67 7.81 -1.38 -2.85
CA LEU A 67 9.20 -1.41 -3.29
C LEU A 67 9.39 -1.66 -4.79
N GLU A 68 8.42 -2.28 -5.47
CA GLU A 68 8.57 -2.82 -6.84
C GLU A 68 8.94 -1.81 -7.93
N ASN A 69 8.63 -0.52 -7.74
CA ASN A 69 9.05 0.54 -8.68
C ASN A 69 10.35 1.26 -8.27
N SER A 70 10.81 1.07 -7.04
CA SER A 70 11.98 1.76 -6.49
C SER A 70 13.25 0.90 -6.45
N GLU A 71 13.11 -0.42 -6.53
CA GLU A 71 14.21 -1.36 -6.42
C GLU A 71 14.21 -2.35 -7.59
N ASN A 72 15.39 -2.58 -8.19
CA ASN A 72 15.54 -3.54 -9.29
C ASN A 72 15.42 -5.01 -8.82
N ILE A 73 15.72 -5.26 -7.55
CA ILE A 73 15.71 -6.60 -6.94
C ILE A 73 15.29 -6.42 -5.49
N ILE A 74 14.20 -7.07 -5.08
CA ILE A 74 13.64 -6.96 -3.73
C ILE A 74 13.90 -8.26 -2.97
N ASN A 75 14.50 -8.16 -1.78
CA ASN A 75 14.62 -9.28 -0.86
C ASN A 75 13.63 -9.20 0.31
N LYS A 76 13.48 -10.34 1.00
CA LYS A 76 12.71 -10.44 2.26
C LYS A 76 13.17 -9.38 3.30
N SER A 77 14.47 -9.07 3.36
CA SER A 77 15.03 -8.03 4.24
C SER A 77 14.65 -6.60 3.84
N ASP A 78 14.44 -6.35 2.55
CA ASP A 78 14.08 -5.02 2.07
C ASP A 78 12.62 -4.72 2.42
N ILE A 79 11.76 -5.72 2.29
CA ILE A 79 10.37 -5.69 2.80
C ILE A 79 10.34 -5.45 4.31
N GLN A 80 11.18 -6.15 5.09
CA GLN A 80 11.30 -5.93 6.54
C GLN A 80 11.67 -4.46 6.86
N LYS A 81 12.66 -3.91 6.16
CA LYS A 81 13.11 -2.51 6.34
C LYS A 81 12.01 -1.51 5.96
N CYS A 82 11.32 -1.73 4.84
CA CYS A 82 10.19 -0.92 4.38
C CYS A 82 9.10 -0.82 5.45
N LEU A 83 8.76 -1.96 6.06
CA LEU A 83 7.77 -2.08 7.14
C LEU A 83 8.29 -1.62 8.51
N ASN A 84 9.59 -1.32 8.64
CA ASN A 84 10.26 -0.99 9.89
C ASN A 84 10.05 -2.06 10.99
N LEU A 85 10.21 -3.32 10.63
CA LEU A 85 10.18 -4.44 11.58
C LEU A 85 11.57 -4.70 12.16
N ASP A 86 11.61 -5.04 13.43
CA ASP A 86 12.80 -5.44 14.20
C ASP A 86 13.37 -6.80 13.77
N ARG A 87 12.52 -7.73 13.34
CA ARG A 87 12.86 -9.14 13.11
C ARG A 87 12.17 -9.68 11.88
N LEU A 88 12.94 -10.33 11.00
CA LEU A 88 12.42 -10.94 9.76
C LEU A 88 11.55 -12.17 10.04
N GLU A 89 11.80 -12.87 11.15
CA GLU A 89 11.08 -14.06 11.60
C GLU A 89 9.58 -13.80 11.73
N LYS A 90 9.19 -12.55 11.99
CA LYS A 90 7.78 -12.14 12.05
C LYS A 90 7.06 -12.34 10.71
N LEU A 91 7.77 -12.33 9.59
CA LEU A 91 7.21 -12.44 8.24
C LEU A 91 7.44 -13.82 7.60
N LEU A 92 8.24 -14.72 8.18
CA LEU A 92 8.65 -15.97 7.50
C LEU A 92 7.45 -16.82 7.07
N HIS A 93 6.54 -17.12 8.01
CA HIS A 93 5.32 -17.87 7.70
C HIS A 93 4.43 -17.17 6.67
N ALA A 94 4.43 -15.83 6.65
CA ALA A 94 3.66 -15.07 5.67
C ALA A 94 4.26 -15.18 4.27
N PHE A 95 5.59 -15.18 4.14
CA PHE A 95 6.24 -15.46 2.86
C PHE A 95 5.93 -16.87 2.36
N ASP A 96 6.08 -17.87 3.22
CA ASP A 96 5.86 -19.27 2.84
C ASP A 96 4.41 -19.49 2.40
N TYR A 97 3.44 -18.96 3.17
CA TYR A 97 2.03 -19.03 2.80
C TYR A 97 1.72 -18.33 1.46
N LEU A 98 2.23 -17.12 1.24
CA LEU A 98 1.96 -16.38 0.00
C LEU A 98 2.61 -17.03 -1.23
N GLU A 99 3.76 -17.67 -1.05
CA GLU A 99 4.43 -18.45 -2.08
C GLU A 99 3.61 -19.71 -2.42
N ASP A 100 3.16 -20.45 -1.41
CA ASP A 100 2.30 -21.64 -1.57
C ASP A 100 0.99 -21.30 -2.28
N GLN A 101 0.39 -20.15 -1.94
CA GLN A 101 -0.82 -19.64 -2.59
C GLN A 101 -0.55 -18.92 -3.93
N LYS A 102 0.71 -18.85 -4.35
CA LYS A 102 1.17 -18.27 -5.63
C LYS A 102 0.94 -16.77 -5.80
N TYR A 103 0.63 -16.03 -4.72
CA TYR A 103 0.51 -14.57 -4.78
C TYR A 103 1.86 -13.88 -5.02
N ILE A 104 2.94 -14.51 -4.55
CA ILE A 104 4.31 -14.06 -4.79
C ILE A 104 5.13 -15.18 -5.43
N LYS A 105 6.22 -14.79 -6.09
CA LYS A 105 7.26 -15.69 -6.57
C LYS A 105 8.54 -15.43 -5.77
N VAL A 106 9.15 -16.47 -5.23
CA VAL A 106 10.43 -16.37 -4.52
C VAL A 106 11.49 -17.13 -5.31
N ARG A 107 12.41 -16.40 -5.97
CA ARG A 107 13.56 -17.02 -6.65
C ARG A 107 14.75 -17.06 -5.70
N LYS A 108 15.14 -18.27 -5.29
CA LYS A 108 16.30 -18.52 -4.44
C LYS A 108 17.58 -18.40 -5.27
N LYS A 109 18.40 -17.38 -5.01
CA LYS A 109 19.78 -17.31 -5.56
C LYS A 109 20.78 -18.00 -4.66
N ASN A 110 20.61 -17.88 -3.34
CA ASN A 110 21.36 -18.61 -2.30
C ASN A 110 20.55 -18.58 -0.97
N PRO A 111 20.98 -19.28 0.11
CA PRO A 111 20.22 -19.35 1.36
C PRO A 111 19.94 -17.99 2.04
N LYS A 112 20.70 -16.94 1.70
CA LYS A 112 20.57 -15.60 2.29
C LYS A 112 19.92 -14.59 1.34
N PHE A 113 19.79 -14.91 0.05
CA PHE A 113 19.38 -13.97 -1.00
C PHE A 113 18.22 -14.56 -1.80
N HIS A 114 17.06 -13.93 -1.66
CA HIS A 114 15.78 -14.36 -2.18
C HIS A 114 15.16 -13.21 -2.95
N ILE A 115 14.96 -13.35 -4.25
CA ILE A 115 14.25 -12.34 -5.03
C ILE A 115 12.76 -12.60 -4.87
N VAL A 116 12.02 -11.62 -4.38
CA VAL A 116 10.58 -11.69 -4.16
C VAL A 116 9.87 -10.79 -5.18
N GLU A 117 8.89 -11.34 -5.90
CA GLU A 117 8.14 -10.65 -6.96
C GLU A 117 6.63 -10.87 -6.75
N LEU A 118 5.79 -9.88 -7.07
CA LEU A 118 4.34 -10.09 -7.13
C LEU A 118 3.98 -10.95 -8.34
N ASN A 119 3.02 -11.86 -8.19
CA ASN A 119 2.56 -12.68 -9.30
C ASN A 119 1.42 -12.01 -10.09
N GLU A 120 1.67 -10.81 -10.63
CA GLU A 120 0.64 -10.03 -11.35
C GLU A 120 0.12 -10.72 -12.61
N LYS A 121 0.90 -11.64 -13.19
CA LYS A 121 0.51 -12.40 -14.38
C LYS A 121 -0.68 -13.31 -14.09
N ASP A 122 -0.65 -14.00 -12.95
CA ASP A 122 -1.69 -14.95 -12.58
C ASP A 122 -2.77 -14.28 -11.71
N TYR A 123 -2.46 -13.14 -11.08
CA TYR A 123 -3.36 -12.35 -10.26
C TYR A 123 -3.35 -10.86 -10.67
N PRO A 124 -4.12 -10.46 -11.69
CA PRO A 124 -4.17 -9.08 -12.19
C PRO A 124 -4.57 -8.05 -11.13
N ASP A 125 -5.36 -8.46 -10.13
CA ASP A 125 -5.78 -7.58 -9.02
C ASP A 125 -4.58 -7.08 -8.19
N LEU A 126 -3.46 -7.81 -8.18
CA LEU A 126 -2.23 -7.37 -7.53
C LEU A 126 -1.65 -6.12 -8.18
N LYS A 127 -1.90 -5.90 -9.47
CA LYS A 127 -1.48 -4.67 -10.16
C LYS A 127 -2.25 -3.46 -9.63
N ILE A 128 -3.57 -3.57 -9.53
CA ILE A 128 -4.42 -2.49 -8.99
C ILE A 128 -4.08 -2.23 -7.53
N TYR A 129 -3.93 -3.31 -6.75
CA TYR A 129 -3.46 -3.23 -5.37
C TYR A 129 -2.15 -2.45 -5.29
N LYS A 130 -1.17 -2.81 -6.11
CA LYS A 130 0.13 -2.14 -6.16
C LYS A 130 0.02 -0.65 -6.45
N GLU A 131 -0.75 -0.27 -7.47
CA GLU A 131 -0.97 1.13 -7.83
C GLU A 131 -1.58 1.93 -6.67
N ILE A 132 -2.55 1.36 -5.95
CA ILE A 132 -3.16 1.96 -4.76
C ILE A 132 -2.10 2.14 -3.66
N ILE A 133 -1.34 1.11 -3.34
CA ILE A 133 -0.34 1.15 -2.28
C ILE A 133 0.75 2.18 -2.60
N GLN A 134 1.28 2.18 -3.82
CA GLN A 134 2.33 3.11 -4.23
C GLN A 134 1.86 4.57 -4.17
N LYS A 135 0.60 4.83 -4.55
CA LYS A 135 0.03 6.18 -4.60
C LYS A 135 -0.39 6.71 -3.22
N PHE A 136 -1.00 5.87 -2.39
CA PHE A 136 -1.70 6.34 -1.19
C PHE A 136 -1.00 5.99 0.12
N TRP A 137 -0.15 4.97 0.15
CA TRP A 137 0.56 4.59 1.36
C TRP A 137 1.96 5.22 1.42
N VAL A 138 2.28 5.78 2.59
CA VAL A 138 3.64 6.22 2.93
C VAL A 138 4.19 5.20 3.93
N SER A 139 5.21 4.47 3.51
CA SER A 139 5.84 3.43 4.31
C SER A 139 6.51 4.03 5.56
N PRO A 140 6.61 3.26 6.66
CA PRO A 140 7.38 3.65 7.84
C PRO A 140 8.82 4.08 7.52
N GLN A 141 9.45 3.46 6.53
CA GLN A 141 10.80 3.82 6.09
C GLN A 141 10.85 5.21 5.43
N GLU A 142 9.90 5.55 4.57
CA GLU A 142 9.80 6.89 3.96
C GLU A 142 9.55 7.96 5.02
N GLN A 143 8.62 7.71 5.95
CA GLN A 143 8.34 8.63 7.06
C GLN A 143 9.63 8.93 7.86
N LYS A 144 10.41 7.90 8.20
CA LYS A 144 11.69 8.07 8.90
C LYS A 144 12.69 8.94 8.13
N LYS A 145 12.80 8.73 6.81
CA LYS A 145 13.71 9.52 5.95
C LYS A 145 13.29 10.99 5.91
N GLU A 146 11.99 11.28 5.77
CA GLU A 146 11.47 12.64 5.82
C GLU A 146 11.80 13.31 7.17
N PHE A 147 11.54 12.64 8.30
CA PHE A 147 11.86 13.19 9.61
C PHE A 147 13.36 13.48 9.82
N GLN A 148 14.25 12.66 9.27
CA GLN A 148 15.70 12.88 9.35
C GLN A 148 16.12 14.12 8.54
N GLN A 149 15.65 14.26 7.31
CA GLN A 149 15.93 15.44 6.47
C GLN A 149 15.45 16.74 7.12
N TRP A 150 14.34 16.72 7.86
CA TRP A 150 13.85 17.87 8.61
C TRP A 150 14.75 18.26 9.79
N ARG A 151 15.41 17.29 10.43
CA ARG A 151 16.36 17.56 11.53
C ARG A 151 17.68 18.14 11.02
N GLU A 152 18.14 17.71 9.86
CA GLU A 152 19.39 18.18 9.25
C GLU A 152 19.30 19.59 8.65
N LYS A 153 18.07 20.08 8.39
CA LYS A 153 17.81 21.44 7.89
C LYS A 153 17.64 22.49 9.00
N LYS A 154 17.71 22.09 10.28
CA LYS A 154 17.70 22.99 11.45
C LYS A 154 19.10 23.12 12.01
#